data_AF-A0A956ZM17-F1
#
_entry.id   AF-A0A956ZM17-F1
#
_cell.length_a   1.000
_cell.length_b   1.000
_cell.length_c   1.000
_cell.angle_alpha   90.00
_cell.angle_beta   90.00
_cell.angle_gamma   90.00
#
_symmetry.space_group_name_H-M   'P 1'
#
loop_
_entity.id
_entity.type
_entity.pdbx_description
1 polymer ?
#
loop_
_entity_poly.entity_id
_entity_poly.type
_entity_poly.pdbx_seq_one_letter_code
_entity_poly.pdbx_strand_id
1 'polypeptide(L)'
;GVEYPAYLNGIAEAVGELRRAVLDRLRHGRYEECEALLEAMDDIYAALVTVDFPDAMTGGLRRTTDQTRGILERTRGDLTMAIVQRNTMLALGVEES
;
A
#
# COMPACT_ATOMS: atom_id res chain seq x y z
N GLY A 1 11.57 -12.04 22.99
CA GLY A 1 10.45 -11.89 22.05
C GLY A 1 10.17 -10.41 21.94
N VAL A 2 9.94 -9.89 20.73
CA VAL A 2 9.50 -8.50 20.55
C VAL A 2 8.08 -8.38 21.11
N GLU A 3 7.79 -7.33 21.87
CA GLU A 3 6.44 -7.10 22.38
C GLU A 3 5.47 -6.82 21.23
N TYR A 4 4.27 -7.41 21.30
CA TYR A 4 3.21 -7.30 20.28
C TYR A 4 2.92 -5.86 19.80
N PRO A 5 2.83 -4.85 20.68
CA PRO A 5 2.61 -3.46 20.26
C PRO A 5 3.74 -2.91 19.39
N ALA A 6 5.00 -3.30 19.64
CA ALA A 6 6.14 -2.85 18.85
C ALA A 6 6.12 -3.47 17.44
N TYR A 7 5.71 -4.73 17.33
CA TYR A 7 5.53 -5.40 16.03
C TYR A 7 4.43 -4.73 15.19
N LEU A 8 3.28 -4.41 15.82
CA LEU A 8 2.16 -3.73 15.16
C LEU A 8 2.50 -2.33 14.66
N ASN A 9 3.19 -1.55 15.49
CA ASN A 9 3.64 -0.22 15.10
C ASN A 9 4.65 -0.30 13.95
N GLY A 10 5.58 -1.27 14.00
CA GLY A 10 6.55 -1.49 12.93
C GLY A 10 5.87 -1.80 11.59
N ILE A 11 4.80 -2.62 11.59
CA ILE A 11 4.03 -2.89 10.37
C ILE A 11 3.29 -1.64 9.88
N ALA A 12 2.64 -0.90 10.77
CA ALA A 12 1.92 0.31 10.39
C ALA A 12 2.86 1.37 9.78
N GLU A 13 4.05 1.54 10.36
CA GLU A 13 5.10 2.41 9.83
C GLU A 13 5.61 1.91 8.48
N ALA A 14 5.90 0.62 8.34
CA ALA A 14 6.36 0.03 7.08
C ALA A 14 5.35 0.23 5.93
N VAL A 15 4.06 -0.02 6.20
CA VAL A 15 2.98 0.19 5.22
C VAL A 15 2.83 1.67 4.85
N GLY A 16 3.01 2.57 5.83
CA GLY A 16 3.04 4.01 5.60
C GLY A 16 4.18 4.44 4.68
N GLU A 17 5.39 3.92 4.90
CA GLU A 17 6.55 4.25 4.05
C GLU A 17 6.47 3.62 2.67
N LEU A 18 5.88 2.43 2.53
CA LEU A 18 5.59 1.85 1.20
C LEU A 18 4.64 2.75 0.42
N ARG A 19 3.58 3.27 1.05
CA ARG A 19 2.70 4.24 0.39
C ARG A 19 3.45 5.51 -0.02
N ARG A 20 4.33 6.06 0.83
CA ARG A 20 5.17 7.20 0.43
C ARG A 20 6.02 6.87 -0.79
N ALA A 21 6.70 5.73 -0.76
CA ALA A 21 7.53 5.29 -1.87
C ALA A 21 6.71 5.16 -3.17
N VAL A 22 5.52 4.56 -3.12
CA VAL A 22 4.62 4.48 -4.29
C VAL A 22 4.28 5.86 -4.82
N LEU A 23 3.82 6.78 -3.97
CA LEU A 23 3.45 8.13 -4.39
C LEU A 23 4.64 8.91 -4.96
N ASP A 24 5.83 8.76 -4.39
CA ASP A 24 7.05 9.37 -4.92
C ASP A 24 7.44 8.78 -6.28
N ARG A 25 7.36 7.46 -6.46
CA ARG A 25 7.60 6.82 -7.78
C ARG A 25 6.57 7.25 -8.80
N LEU A 26 5.31 7.37 -8.40
CA LEU A 26 4.20 7.78 -9.24
C LEU A 26 4.39 9.21 -9.76
N ARG A 27 4.86 10.13 -8.91
CA ARG A 27 5.21 11.51 -9.30
C ARG A 27 6.32 11.58 -10.36
N HIS A 28 7.15 10.56 -10.46
CA HIS A 28 8.21 10.46 -11.46
C HIS A 28 7.82 9.60 -12.68
N GLY A 29 6.55 9.18 -12.80
CA GLY A 29 6.08 8.35 -13.91
C GLY A 29 6.65 6.92 -13.90
N ARG A 30 7.16 6.45 -12.76
CA ARG A 30 7.78 5.12 -12.63
C ARG A 30 6.72 4.08 -12.24
N TYR A 31 5.80 3.80 -13.15
CA TYR A 31 4.60 2.98 -12.90
C TYR A 31 4.91 1.52 -12.58
N GLU A 32 5.86 0.91 -13.30
CA GLU A 32 6.28 -0.50 -13.06
C GLU A 32 6.81 -0.68 -11.63
N GLU A 33 7.55 0.30 -11.12
CA GLU A 33 8.04 0.28 -9.75
C GLU A 33 6.91 0.51 -8.72
N CYS A 34 5.87 1.25 -9.09
CA CYS A 34 4.68 1.41 -8.24
C CYS A 34 3.92 0.10 -8.10
N GLU A 35 3.76 -0.67 -9.18
CA GLU A 35 3.10 -1.98 -9.17
C GLU A 35 3.86 -2.97 -8.27
N ALA A 36 5.20 -3.04 -8.40
CA ALA A 36 6.01 -3.91 -7.55
C ALA A 36 5.92 -3.55 -6.05
N LEU A 37 5.85 -2.26 -5.73
CA LEU A 37 5.64 -1.80 -4.36
C LEU A 37 4.21 -2.11 -3.86
N LEU A 38 3.21 -2.03 -4.73
CA LEU A 38 1.83 -2.38 -4.40
C LEU A 38 1.70 -3.88 -4.09
N GLU A 39 2.36 -4.73 -4.87
CA GLU A 39 2.43 -6.18 -4.64
C GLU A 39 3.08 -6.51 -3.29
N ALA A 40 4.17 -5.82 -2.93
CA ALA A 40 4.76 -5.97 -1.60
C ALA A 40 3.81 -5.54 -0.46
N MET A 41 2.97 -4.52 -0.67
CA MET A 41 1.94 -4.14 0.30
C MET A 41 0.83 -5.21 0.41
N ASP A 42 0.47 -5.86 -0.70
CA ASP A 42 -0.48 -6.99 -0.72
C ASP A 42 0.08 -8.20 0.05
N ASP A 43 1.35 -8.53 -0.13
CA ASP A 43 2.02 -9.62 0.60
C ASP A 43 2.00 -9.38 2.11
N ILE A 44 2.28 -8.14 2.55
CA ILE A 44 2.20 -7.76 3.97
C ILE A 44 0.78 -7.93 4.49
N TYR A 45 -0.22 -7.49 3.73
CA TYR A 45 -1.63 -7.64 4.12
C TYR A 45 -2.06 -9.11 4.17
N ALA A 46 -1.65 -9.93 3.20
CA ALA A 46 -1.90 -11.36 3.19
C ALA A 46 -1.28 -12.03 4.43
N ALA A 47 -0.02 -11.72 4.75
CA ALA A 47 0.64 -12.20 5.96
C ALA A 47 -0.17 -11.82 7.21
N LEU A 48 -0.57 -10.55 7.35
CA LEU A 48 -1.39 -10.07 8.48
C LEU A 48 -2.72 -10.81 8.65
N VAL A 49 -3.37 -11.20 7.56
CA VAL A 49 -4.67 -11.91 7.59
C VAL A 49 -4.49 -13.39 7.85
N THR A 50 -3.39 -14.01 7.40
CA THR A 50 -3.12 -15.45 7.60
C THR A 50 -2.71 -15.81 9.02
N VAL A 51 -2.23 -14.85 9.81
CA VAL A 51 -1.91 -15.14 11.20
C VAL A 51 -3.22 -15.15 12.00
N ASP A 52 -3.81 -16.34 12.12
CA ASP A 52 -4.94 -16.62 13.03
C ASP A 52 -4.50 -16.34 14.47
N PHE A 53 -4.80 -15.15 14.96
CA PHE A 53 -4.48 -14.78 16.33
C PHE A 53 -5.65 -15.09 17.27
N PRO A 54 -5.44 -15.85 18.37
CA PRO A 54 -6.50 -16.18 19.32
C PRO A 54 -7.13 -14.92 19.95
N ASP A 55 -8.43 -15.01 20.22
CA ASP A 55 -9.39 -13.95 20.59
C ASP A 55 -8.94 -12.89 21.64
N ALA A 56 -7.87 -13.13 22.39
CA ALA A 56 -7.30 -12.19 23.37
C ALA A 56 -6.72 -10.90 22.73
N MET A 57 -6.62 -10.83 21.39
CA MET A 57 -5.94 -9.79 20.62
C MET A 57 -6.79 -9.06 19.57
N THR A 58 -8.12 -9.16 19.65
CA THR A 58 -9.07 -8.73 18.61
C THR A 58 -9.23 -7.20 18.46
N GLY A 59 -8.78 -6.40 19.42
CA GLY A 59 -8.96 -4.94 19.39
C GLY A 59 -7.85 -4.16 18.68
N GLY A 60 -6.59 -4.50 18.95
CA GLY A 60 -5.42 -3.77 18.43
C GLY A 60 -5.03 -4.20 17.01
N LEU A 61 -4.89 -5.51 16.81
CA LEU A 61 -4.47 -6.08 15.53
C LEU A 61 -5.51 -5.91 14.43
N ARG A 62 -6.78 -6.14 14.73
CA ARG A 62 -7.86 -5.93 13.75
C ARG A 62 -7.87 -4.49 13.23
N ARG A 63 -7.68 -3.53 14.13
CA ARG A 63 -7.56 -2.11 13.77
C ARG A 63 -6.35 -1.85 12.88
N THR A 64 -5.18 -2.44 13.18
CA THR A 64 -4.00 -2.30 12.34
C THR A 64 -4.20 -2.95 10.97
N THR A 65 -4.76 -4.16 10.89
CA THR A 65 -5.07 -4.83 9.62
C THR A 65 -6.07 -4.03 8.79
N ASP A 66 -7.13 -3.48 9.41
CA ASP A 66 -8.10 -2.61 8.74
C ASP A 66 -7.45 -1.30 8.26
N GLN A 67 -6.55 -0.72 9.04
CA GLN A 67 -5.76 0.45 8.64
C GLN A 67 -4.86 0.14 7.45
N THR A 68 -4.12 -0.97 7.50
CA THR A 68 -3.27 -1.44 6.40
C THR A 68 -4.08 -1.67 5.13
N ARG A 69 -5.25 -2.35 5.23
CA ARG A 69 -6.18 -2.52 4.12
C ARG A 69 -6.60 -1.17 3.53
N GLY A 70 -7.02 -0.23 4.36
CA GLY A 70 -7.45 1.09 3.91
C GLY A 70 -6.32 1.92 3.27
N ILE A 71 -5.07 1.73 3.68
CA ILE A 71 -3.92 2.37 3.02
C ILE A 71 -3.68 1.73 1.65
N LEU A 72 -3.64 0.39 1.59
CA LEU A 72 -3.45 -0.38 0.37
C LEU A 72 -4.50 -0.08 -0.70
N GLU A 73 -5.79 -0.10 -0.34
CA GLU A 73 -6.90 0.19 -1.26
C GLU A 73 -6.82 1.61 -1.83
N ARG A 74 -6.51 2.60 -0.98
CA ARG A 74 -6.30 3.98 -1.45
C ARG A 74 -5.12 4.09 -2.38
N THR A 75 -3.99 3.44 -2.07
CA THR A 75 -2.78 3.48 -2.90
C THR A 75 -3.04 2.83 -4.26
N ARG A 76 -3.77 1.72 -4.30
CA ARG A 76 -4.21 1.08 -5.56
C ARG A 76 -5.09 2.01 -6.38
N GLY A 77 -6.02 2.71 -5.74
CA GLY A 77 -6.86 3.72 -6.39
C GLY A 77 -6.03 4.87 -6.99
N ASP A 78 -5.09 5.41 -6.22
CA ASP A 78 -4.20 6.49 -6.67
C ASP A 78 -3.37 6.06 -7.90
N LEU A 79 -2.79 4.86 -7.89
CA LEU A 79 -2.03 4.30 -9.01
C LEU A 79 -2.91 4.07 -10.24
N THR A 80 -4.09 3.47 -10.05
CA THR A 80 -5.05 3.22 -11.15
C THR A 80 -5.46 4.53 -11.81
N MET A 81 -5.80 5.55 -11.03
CA MET A 81 -6.18 6.87 -11.55
C MET A 81 -5.05 7.50 -12.35
N ALA A 82 -3.81 7.42 -11.85
CA ALA A 82 -2.66 7.96 -12.56
C ALA A 82 -2.36 7.22 -13.88
N ILE A 83 -2.52 5.90 -13.92
CA ILE A 83 -2.37 5.10 -15.16
C ILE A 83 -3.46 5.46 -16.17
N VAL A 84 -4.72 5.53 -15.73
CA VAL A 84 -5.84 5.93 -16.61
C VAL A 84 -5.64 7.33 -17.16
N GLN A 85 -5.23 8.28 -16.31
CA GLN A 85 -4.93 9.64 -16.73
C GLN A 85 -3.78 9.68 -17.74
N ARG A 86 -2.68 8.94 -17.50
CA ARG A 86 -1.58 8.81 -18.46
C ARG A 86 -2.04 8.27 -19.81
N ASN A 87 -2.78 7.16 -19.80
CA ASN A 87 -3.28 6.55 -21.03
C ASN A 87 -4.21 7.50 -21.80
N THR A 88 -5.00 8.28 -21.08
CA THR A 88 -5.86 9.33 -21.66
C THR A 88 -5.02 10.44 -22.29
N MET A 89 -3.98 10.94 -21.60
CA MET A 89 -3.09 11.97 -22.14
C MET A 89 -2.36 11.49 -23.41
N LEU A 90 -1.88 10.25 -23.41
CA LEU A 90 -1.26 9.62 -24.59
C LEU A 90 -2.25 9.50 -25.75
N ALA A 91 -3.50 9.10 -25.50
CA ALA A 91 -4.54 9.01 -26.53
C ALA A 91 -4.93 10.38 -27.11
N LEU A 92 -4.79 11.45 -26.32
CA LEU A 92 -5.04 12.83 -26.76
C LEU A 92 -3.84 13.45 -27.49
N GLY A 93 -2.72 12.74 -27.63
CA GLY A 93 -1.51 13.26 -28.27
C GLY A 93 -0.86 14.40 -27.49
N VAL A 94 -1.15 14.51 -26.19
CA VAL A 94 -0.47 15.45 -25.28
C VAL A 94 0.84 14.78 -24.88
N GLU A 95 1.81 14.74 -25.80
CA GLU A 95 3.19 14.43 -25.46
C GLU A 95 3.78 15.70 -24.83
N GLU A 96 4.11 15.65 -23.53
CA GLU A 96 4.84 16.73 -22.87
C GLU A 96 6.16 16.95 -23.64
N SER A 97 6.29 18.17 -24.18
CA SER A 97 7.49 18.66 -24.87
C SER A 97 8.62 18.97 -23.90
#